data_AF-A0A7W0NDI2-F1
#
_entry.id   AF-A0A7W0NDI2-F1
#
_cell.length_a   1.000
_cell.length_b   1.000
_cell.length_c   1.000
_cell.angle_alpha   90.00
_cell.angle_beta   90.00
_cell.angle_gamma   90.00
#
_symmetry.space_group_name_H-M   'P 1'
#
loop_
_entity.id
_entity.type
_entity.pdbx_description
1 polymer ?
#
loop_
_entity_poly.entity_id
_entity_poly.type
_entity_poly.pdbx_seq_one_letter_code
_entity_poly.pdbx_strand_id
1 'polypeptide(L)'
;MNLFPYNTGHILLVPNAHVAGPEETDVATLAEMSTSVPLLLRALRRVLANDGFNIGVNVGSVAGAGIAAHLHQHIVPRWNGDANFMPILASTMVLPELIPTTYAKLRAELCALTQPHQEILTVVFDLGRTKVLIRKVGGGWALPQRLPSQDEPAWHTARNATGLPSENIDILGWAGSDEANDYSRNALFASLNGQPLTSDAFVATDEALNRLTDENHRVALRTAIARANPLPQSTP
;
A
#
# COMPACT_ATOMS: atom_id res chain seq x y z
N MET A 1 -2.66 4.42 -7.93
CA MET A 1 -2.91 5.69 -7.20
C MET A 1 -2.58 6.85 -8.12
N ASN A 2 -3.12 8.05 -7.89
CA ASN A 2 -2.76 9.19 -8.72
C ASN A 2 -1.28 9.58 -8.46
N LEU A 3 -0.48 9.70 -9.52
CA LEU A 3 0.93 10.08 -9.43
C LEU A 3 1.11 11.55 -9.02
N PHE A 4 0.11 12.38 -9.30
CA PHE A 4 0.04 13.79 -8.91
C PHE A 4 -1.17 13.99 -7.98
N PRO A 5 -1.10 13.47 -6.74
CA PRO A 5 -2.24 13.45 -5.85
C PRO A 5 -2.61 14.87 -5.39
N TYR A 6 -3.90 15.09 -5.13
CA TYR A 6 -4.37 16.35 -4.53
C TYR A 6 -4.19 16.34 -3.02
N ASN A 7 -4.21 15.15 -2.43
CA ASN A 7 -3.88 14.91 -1.04
C ASN A 7 -3.39 13.46 -0.88
N THR A 8 -2.72 13.14 0.22
CA THR A 8 -2.29 11.76 0.51
C THR A 8 -3.47 10.80 0.42
N GLY A 9 -3.28 9.69 -0.30
CA GLY A 9 -4.33 8.71 -0.53
C GLY A 9 -5.28 9.00 -1.71
N HIS A 10 -4.99 9.99 -2.57
CA HIS A 10 -5.74 10.19 -3.81
C HIS A 10 -5.63 8.94 -4.72
N ILE A 11 -6.74 8.24 -4.86
CA ILE A 11 -6.85 7.07 -5.74
C ILE A 11 -7.77 7.35 -6.93
N LEU A 12 -7.59 6.54 -7.98
CA LEU A 12 -8.43 6.52 -9.17
C LEU A 12 -9.09 5.15 -9.22
N LEU A 13 -10.41 5.12 -9.34
CA LEU A 13 -11.16 3.93 -9.71
C LEU A 13 -11.38 3.96 -11.23
N VAL A 14 -10.88 2.95 -11.92
CA VAL A 14 -10.72 2.94 -13.38
C VAL A 14 -11.28 1.62 -13.90
N PRO A 15 -12.20 1.63 -14.88
CA PRO A 15 -12.65 0.40 -15.52
C PRO A 15 -11.52 -0.24 -16.34
N ASN A 16 -11.55 -1.55 -16.54
CA ASN A 16 -10.57 -2.22 -17.42
C ASN A 16 -10.79 -1.88 -18.90
N ALA A 17 -12.04 -1.61 -19.28
CA ALA A 17 -12.40 -1.20 -20.63
C ALA A 17 -11.91 0.22 -20.93
N HIS A 18 -11.35 0.42 -22.12
CA HIS A 18 -10.93 1.73 -22.59
C HIS A 18 -12.14 2.50 -23.13
N VAL A 19 -12.78 3.28 -22.26
CA VAL A 19 -13.98 4.08 -22.56
C VAL A 19 -13.78 5.52 -22.08
N ALA A 20 -14.20 6.52 -22.86
CA ALA A 20 -13.90 7.92 -22.53
C ALA A 20 -14.74 8.47 -21.38
N GLY A 21 -15.93 7.91 -21.15
CA GLY A 21 -16.84 8.36 -20.12
C GLY A 21 -18.01 7.42 -19.87
N PRO A 22 -18.89 7.79 -18.92
CA PRO A 22 -20.02 6.95 -18.52
C PRO A 22 -21.01 6.68 -19.65
N GLU A 23 -21.11 7.57 -20.64
CA GLU A 23 -22.00 7.43 -21.81
C GLU A 23 -21.64 6.23 -22.70
N GLU A 24 -20.36 5.81 -22.67
CA GLU A 24 -19.81 4.70 -23.47
C GLU A 24 -19.55 3.45 -22.63
N THR A 25 -19.88 3.50 -21.32
CA THR A 25 -19.59 2.42 -20.38
C THR A 25 -20.83 1.55 -20.20
N ASP A 26 -20.67 0.23 -20.22
CA ASP A 26 -21.79 -0.68 -19.97
C ASP A 26 -22.28 -0.59 -18.51
N VAL A 27 -23.56 -0.92 -18.31
CA VAL A 27 -24.23 -0.79 -17.01
C VAL A 27 -23.58 -1.66 -15.93
N ALA A 28 -23.06 -2.84 -16.29
CA ALA A 28 -22.45 -3.74 -15.32
C ALA A 28 -21.14 -3.15 -14.78
N THR A 29 -20.31 -2.59 -15.65
CA THR A 29 -19.08 -1.88 -15.26
C THR A 29 -19.38 -0.65 -14.40
N LEU A 30 -20.37 0.18 -14.77
CA LEU A 30 -20.77 1.33 -13.94
C LEU A 30 -21.29 0.91 -12.55
N ALA A 31 -22.02 -0.20 -12.48
CA ALA A 31 -22.50 -0.77 -11.23
C ALA A 31 -21.34 -1.28 -10.37
N GLU A 32 -20.37 -2.02 -10.94
CA GLU A 32 -19.18 -2.49 -10.24
C GLU A 32 -18.33 -1.33 -9.70
N MET A 33 -18.15 -0.28 -10.50
CA MET A 33 -17.46 0.94 -10.03
C MET A 33 -18.19 1.53 -8.82
N SER A 34 -19.51 1.70 -8.92
CA SER A 34 -20.33 2.28 -7.84
C SER A 34 -20.31 1.43 -6.56
N THR A 35 -20.37 0.10 -6.68
CA THR A 35 -20.36 -0.83 -5.54
C THR A 35 -18.96 -1.03 -4.94
N SER A 36 -17.90 -0.69 -5.67
CA SER A 36 -16.53 -0.69 -5.17
C SER A 36 -16.22 0.51 -4.26
N VAL A 37 -16.89 1.65 -4.46
CA VAL A 37 -16.64 2.89 -3.71
C VAL A 37 -16.70 2.68 -2.18
N PRO A 38 -17.74 2.04 -1.58
CA PRO A 38 -17.81 1.85 -0.13
C PRO A 38 -16.61 1.09 0.46
N LEU A 39 -16.09 0.08 -0.24
CA LEU A 39 -14.90 -0.67 0.19
C LEU A 39 -13.67 0.26 0.22
N LEU A 40 -13.46 1.03 -0.84
CA LEU A 40 -12.34 1.97 -0.95
C LEU A 40 -12.39 3.06 0.13
N LEU A 41 -13.58 3.63 0.39
CA LEU A 41 -13.75 4.64 1.44
C LEU A 41 -13.49 4.08 2.84
N ARG A 42 -13.94 2.86 3.12
CA ARG A 42 -13.66 2.17 4.39
C ARG A 42 -12.16 1.92 4.57
N ALA A 43 -11.49 1.42 3.52
CA ALA A 43 -10.06 1.15 3.55
C ALA A 43 -9.25 2.43 3.76
N LEU A 44 -9.52 3.48 2.98
CA LEU A 44 -8.83 4.78 3.11
C LEU A 44 -9.05 5.38 4.50
N ARG A 45 -10.28 5.36 5.03
CA ARG A 45 -10.57 5.90 6.36
C ARG A 45 -9.83 5.15 7.47
N ARG A 46 -9.71 3.82 7.37
CA ARG A 46 -8.94 3.01 8.33
C ARG A 46 -7.45 3.30 8.23
N VAL A 47 -6.90 3.47 7.03
CA VAL A 47 -5.46 3.71 6.83
C VAL A 47 -5.05 5.13 7.23
N LEU A 48 -5.86 6.13 6.89
CA LEU A 48 -5.48 7.55 6.91
C LEU A 48 -6.22 8.37 7.97
N ALA A 49 -7.25 7.82 8.61
CA ALA A 49 -8.09 8.51 9.59
C ALA A 49 -8.60 9.88 9.09
N ASN A 50 -8.97 9.96 7.80
CA ASN A 50 -9.46 11.19 7.18
C ASN A 50 -10.92 11.48 7.57
N ASP A 51 -11.26 12.77 7.63
CA ASP A 51 -12.56 13.26 8.08
C ASP A 51 -13.65 13.12 7.00
N GLY A 52 -13.27 13.26 5.74
CA GLY A 52 -14.21 13.26 4.61
C GLY A 52 -13.57 12.89 3.28
N PHE A 53 -14.36 12.91 2.21
CA PHE A 53 -13.90 12.59 0.86
C PHE A 53 -14.52 13.52 -0.17
N ASN A 54 -13.76 13.85 -1.22
CA ASN A 54 -14.33 14.27 -2.49
C ASN A 54 -14.28 13.09 -3.46
N ILE A 55 -15.39 12.86 -4.16
CA ILE A 55 -15.52 11.80 -5.16
C ILE A 55 -16.09 12.44 -6.42
N GLY A 56 -15.47 12.22 -7.57
CA GLY A 56 -15.89 12.87 -8.81
C GLY A 56 -15.30 12.26 -10.06
N VAL A 57 -15.91 12.60 -11.20
CA VAL A 57 -15.47 12.22 -12.55
C VAL A 57 -15.45 13.49 -13.38
N ASN A 58 -14.36 13.71 -14.12
CA ASN A 58 -14.31 14.74 -15.15
C ASN A 58 -14.52 14.06 -16.51
N VAL A 59 -15.48 14.53 -17.31
CA VAL A 59 -15.79 13.97 -18.63
C VAL A 59 -15.42 14.97 -19.72
N GLY A 60 -14.50 14.58 -20.61
CA GLY A 60 -13.97 15.44 -21.66
C GLY A 60 -12.83 16.37 -21.20
N SER A 61 -12.01 16.80 -22.17
CA SER A 61 -10.82 17.62 -21.91
C SER A 61 -11.16 18.97 -21.27
N VAL A 62 -12.26 19.60 -21.68
CA VAL A 62 -12.71 20.90 -21.16
C VAL A 62 -13.12 20.82 -19.68
N ALA A 63 -13.59 19.66 -19.22
CA ALA A 63 -13.91 19.43 -17.80
C ALA A 63 -12.65 19.16 -16.95
N GLY A 64 -11.45 19.18 -17.53
CA GLY A 64 -10.20 18.91 -16.81
C GLY A 64 -9.91 17.42 -16.64
N ALA A 65 -10.42 16.55 -17.52
CA ALA A 65 -9.99 15.15 -17.56
C ALA A 65 -8.54 15.07 -18.05
N GLY A 66 -7.62 14.71 -17.15
CA GLY A 66 -6.18 14.62 -17.49
C GLY A 66 -5.91 13.58 -18.59
N ILE A 67 -6.67 12.48 -18.59
CA ILE A 67 -6.70 11.48 -19.67
C ILE A 67 -8.14 11.40 -20.16
N ALA A 68 -8.50 12.27 -21.10
CA ALA A 68 -9.88 12.39 -21.58
C ALA A 68 -10.42 11.15 -22.31
N ALA A 69 -9.52 10.29 -22.83
CA ALA A 69 -9.90 9.06 -23.54
C ALA A 69 -10.24 7.89 -22.61
N HIS A 70 -10.01 8.01 -21.29
CA HIS A 70 -10.20 6.91 -20.36
C HIS A 70 -10.89 7.37 -19.08
N LEU A 71 -12.07 6.81 -18.79
CA LEU A 71 -12.85 7.09 -17.59
C LEU A 71 -12.01 6.79 -16.34
N HIS A 72 -12.02 7.71 -15.38
CA HIS A 72 -11.42 7.52 -14.07
C HIS A 72 -12.19 8.34 -13.03
N GLN A 73 -12.63 7.67 -11.97
CA GLN A 73 -13.28 8.31 -10.83
C GLN A 73 -12.24 8.62 -9.76
N HIS A 74 -12.12 9.90 -9.43
CA HIS A 74 -11.28 10.39 -8.37
C HIS A 74 -11.91 10.11 -7.01
N ILE A 75 -11.12 9.60 -6.07
CA ILE A 75 -11.48 9.52 -4.65
C ILE A 75 -10.33 10.19 -3.87
N VAL A 76 -10.64 11.33 -3.26
CA VAL A 76 -9.66 12.19 -2.59
C VAL A 76 -10.02 12.28 -1.10
N PRO A 77 -9.20 11.69 -0.21
CA PRO A 77 -9.32 11.90 1.24
C PRO A 77 -9.16 13.37 1.62
N ARG A 78 -9.97 13.85 2.56
CA ARG A 78 -9.99 15.23 3.07
C ARG A 78 -9.92 15.25 4.59
N TRP A 79 -9.24 16.26 5.13
CA TRP A 79 -9.18 16.55 6.56
C TRP A 79 -9.64 17.98 6.83
N ASN A 80 -10.17 18.21 8.02
CA ASN A 80 -10.45 19.55 8.48
C ASN A 80 -9.14 20.37 8.54
N GLY A 81 -9.07 21.44 7.74
CA GLY A 81 -7.87 22.29 7.64
C GLY A 81 -6.75 21.75 6.73
N ASP A 82 -7.03 20.77 5.85
CA ASP A 82 -6.03 20.28 4.88
C ASP A 82 -5.60 21.33 3.83
N ALA A 83 -6.46 22.30 3.55
CA ALA A 83 -6.10 23.51 2.81
C ALA A 83 -5.41 24.50 3.75
N ASN A 84 -4.09 24.63 3.60
CA ASN A 84 -3.27 25.59 4.35
C ASN A 84 -2.73 26.70 3.43
N PHE A 85 -1.90 27.60 3.97
CA PHE A 85 -1.37 28.73 3.22
C PHE A 85 -0.31 28.34 2.17
N MET A 86 0.29 27.13 2.24
CA MET A 86 1.42 26.74 1.40
C MET A 86 1.06 26.69 -0.10
N PRO A 87 -0.07 26.07 -0.54
CA PRO A 87 -0.49 26.13 -1.94
C PRO A 87 -0.78 27.55 -2.43
N ILE A 88 -1.28 28.43 -1.56
CA ILE A 88 -1.70 29.79 -1.94
C ILE A 88 -0.49 30.73 -2.05
N LEU A 89 0.38 30.73 -1.03
CA LEU A 89 1.51 31.68 -0.95
C LEU A 89 2.76 31.18 -1.64
N ALA A 90 2.97 29.86 -1.68
CA ALA A 90 4.21 29.25 -2.16
C ALA A 90 3.99 28.30 -3.34
N SER A 91 2.76 28.17 -3.85
CA SER A 91 2.39 27.24 -4.94
C SER A 91 2.91 25.82 -4.71
N THR A 92 2.98 25.42 -3.43
CA THR A 92 3.59 24.15 -3.00
C THR A 92 2.59 23.36 -2.17
N MET A 93 2.35 22.11 -2.56
CA MET A 93 1.54 21.16 -1.80
C MET A 93 2.48 20.25 -0.99
N VAL A 94 2.16 20.07 0.29
CA VAL A 94 2.91 19.17 1.17
C VAL A 94 2.17 17.84 1.27
N LEU A 95 2.85 16.74 0.94
CA LEU A 95 2.35 15.38 1.10
C LEU A 95 3.14 14.69 2.22
N PRO A 96 2.51 14.39 3.38
CA PRO A 96 3.24 13.85 4.54
C PRO A 96 3.72 12.40 4.36
N GLU A 97 3.21 11.67 3.36
CA GLU A 97 3.55 10.28 3.12
C GLU A 97 3.76 10.00 1.63
N LEU A 98 4.74 9.14 1.32
CA LEU A 98 5.07 8.74 -0.05
C LEU A 98 4.02 7.76 -0.61
N ILE A 99 3.79 7.84 -1.92
CA ILE A 99 2.83 6.98 -2.64
C ILE A 99 3.08 5.47 -2.38
N PRO A 100 4.31 4.93 -2.45
CA PRO A 100 4.54 3.50 -2.19
C PRO A 100 4.14 3.06 -0.78
N THR A 101 4.36 3.92 0.22
CA THR A 101 3.98 3.67 1.61
C THR A 101 2.46 3.67 1.75
N THR A 102 1.78 4.71 1.28
CA THR A 102 0.30 4.77 1.34
C THR A 102 -0.32 3.62 0.55
N TYR A 103 0.24 3.28 -0.61
CA TYR A 103 -0.17 2.15 -1.44
C TYR A 103 -0.09 0.84 -0.67
N ALA A 104 1.02 0.58 0.01
CA ALA A 104 1.20 -0.64 0.80
C ALA A 104 0.18 -0.78 1.93
N LYS A 105 -0.03 0.32 2.68
CA LYS A 105 -1.02 0.36 3.76
C LYS A 105 -2.43 0.12 3.22
N LEU A 106 -2.78 0.74 2.08
CA LEU A 106 -4.07 0.56 1.44
C LEU A 106 -4.28 -0.85 0.91
N ARG A 107 -3.27 -1.46 0.27
CA ARG A 107 -3.34 -2.86 -0.20
C ARG A 107 -3.53 -3.84 0.94
N ALA A 108 -2.80 -3.65 2.05
CA ALA A 108 -2.97 -4.46 3.26
C ALA A 108 -4.39 -4.35 3.81
N GLU A 109 -4.96 -3.14 3.86
CA GLU A 109 -6.31 -2.92 4.37
C GLU A 109 -7.39 -3.49 3.45
N LEU A 110 -7.23 -3.34 2.13
CA LEU A 110 -8.15 -3.94 1.16
C LEU A 110 -8.17 -5.47 1.30
N CYS A 111 -7.00 -6.09 1.45
CA CYS A 111 -6.92 -7.51 1.75
C CYS A 111 -7.62 -7.87 3.06
N ALA A 112 -7.40 -7.11 4.14
CA ALA A 112 -8.03 -7.41 5.42
C ALA A 112 -9.56 -7.33 5.36
N LEU A 113 -10.10 -6.39 4.58
CA LEU A 113 -11.54 -6.20 4.42
C LEU A 113 -12.20 -7.24 3.51
N THR A 114 -11.47 -7.80 2.53
CA THR A 114 -12.01 -8.79 1.57
C THR A 114 -11.68 -10.22 1.94
N GLN A 115 -10.55 -10.47 2.62
CA GLN A 115 -10.01 -11.77 3.00
C GLN A 115 -9.55 -11.76 4.47
N PRO A 116 -10.47 -11.65 5.45
CA PRO A 116 -10.13 -11.50 6.87
C PRO A 116 -9.42 -12.72 7.48
N HIS A 117 -9.48 -13.88 6.81
CA HIS A 117 -8.82 -15.11 7.24
C HIS A 117 -7.40 -15.27 6.71
N GLN A 118 -6.90 -14.28 5.98
CA GLN A 118 -5.58 -14.34 5.38
C GLN A 118 -4.57 -13.50 6.14
N GLU A 119 -3.43 -14.10 6.48
CA GLU A 119 -2.37 -13.42 7.19
C GLU A 119 -1.67 -12.39 6.32
N ILE A 120 -1.18 -11.32 6.96
CA ILE A 120 -0.37 -10.29 6.32
C ILE A 120 1.08 -10.53 6.73
N LEU A 121 1.92 -10.86 5.74
CA LEU A 121 3.35 -11.04 5.92
C LEU A 121 4.04 -9.67 5.99
N THR A 122 5.10 -9.60 6.79
CA THR A 122 5.87 -8.38 7.02
C THR A 122 7.35 -8.65 6.82
N VAL A 123 7.91 -8.15 5.73
CA VAL A 123 9.35 -8.18 5.47
C VAL A 123 9.98 -6.97 6.14
N VAL A 124 10.82 -7.17 7.15
CA VAL A 124 11.52 -6.06 7.82
C VAL A 124 13.00 -6.13 7.50
N PHE A 125 13.49 -5.13 6.79
CA PHE A 125 14.91 -4.94 6.53
C PHE A 125 15.60 -4.21 7.69
N ASP A 126 16.88 -4.47 7.88
CA ASP A 126 17.74 -3.55 8.64
C ASP A 126 17.91 -2.22 7.90
N LEU A 127 18.52 -1.23 8.57
CA LEU A 127 18.74 0.09 7.98
C LEU A 127 19.56 0.02 6.68
N GLY A 128 20.53 -0.90 6.60
CA GLY A 128 21.35 -1.12 5.41
C GLY A 128 20.69 -1.93 4.30
N ARG A 129 19.49 -2.49 4.52
CA ARG A 129 18.78 -3.41 3.61
C ARG A 129 19.59 -4.63 3.18
N THR A 130 20.51 -5.06 4.04
CA THR A 130 21.37 -6.25 3.83
C THR A 130 20.92 -7.45 4.64
N LYS A 131 20.12 -7.22 5.68
CA LYS A 131 19.57 -8.25 6.56
C LYS A 131 18.06 -8.10 6.65
N VAL A 132 17.40 -9.22 6.92
CA VAL A 132 15.95 -9.31 7.08
C VAL A 132 15.60 -10.05 8.36
N LEU A 133 14.49 -9.63 8.96
CA LEU A 133 13.90 -10.26 10.13
C LEU A 133 13.22 -11.59 9.74
N ILE A 134 13.68 -12.70 10.33
CA ILE A 134 12.98 -13.99 10.28
C ILE A 134 12.78 -14.53 11.70
N ARG A 135 11.81 -15.43 11.86
CA ARG A 135 11.43 -16.04 13.14
C ARG A 135 11.36 -17.54 13.01
N LYS A 136 11.73 -18.27 14.07
CA LYS A 136 11.46 -19.71 14.15
C LYS A 136 9.97 -19.93 14.47
N VAL A 137 9.28 -20.69 13.62
CA VAL A 137 7.86 -21.05 13.79
C VAL A 137 7.71 -22.53 13.48
N GLY A 138 7.20 -23.32 14.43
CA GLY A 138 6.86 -24.73 14.20
C GLY A 138 7.99 -25.61 13.65
N GLY A 139 9.25 -25.33 14.01
CA GLY A 139 10.43 -26.04 13.51
C GLY A 139 11.03 -25.50 12.21
N GLY A 140 10.36 -24.55 11.54
CA GLY A 140 10.85 -23.86 10.35
C GLY A 140 11.20 -22.39 10.60
N TRP A 141 11.53 -21.67 9.53
CA TRP A 141 11.75 -20.23 9.55
C TRP A 141 10.71 -19.53 8.67
N ALA A 142 10.11 -18.48 9.24
CA ALA A 142 9.06 -17.70 8.62
C ALA A 142 9.38 -16.20 8.72
N LEU A 143 8.70 -15.42 7.88
CA LEU A 143 8.63 -13.97 8.02
C LEU A 143 7.59 -13.68 9.10
N PRO A 144 7.70 -12.57 9.85
CA PRO A 144 6.62 -12.13 10.71
C PRO A 144 5.30 -12.05 9.95
N GLN A 145 4.24 -12.63 10.51
CA GLN A 145 2.92 -12.62 9.92
C GLN A 145 1.86 -12.65 11.01
N ARG A 146 0.68 -12.11 10.68
CA ARG A 146 -0.46 -12.10 11.60
C ARG A 146 -1.76 -11.94 10.84
N LEU A 147 -2.83 -12.56 11.33
CA LEU A 147 -4.19 -12.30 10.87
C LEU A 147 -4.60 -10.85 11.15
N PRO A 148 -5.31 -10.18 10.23
CA PRO A 148 -5.77 -8.82 10.44
C PRO A 148 -6.72 -8.72 11.64
N SER A 149 -6.64 -7.61 12.36
CA SER A 149 -7.59 -7.28 13.42
C SER A 149 -8.69 -6.36 12.91
N GLN A 150 -9.89 -6.44 13.50
CA GLN A 150 -10.95 -5.47 13.22
C GLN A 150 -10.72 -4.14 13.97
N ASP A 151 -10.02 -4.19 15.11
CA ASP A 151 -9.87 -3.05 16.02
C ASP A 151 -8.78 -2.06 15.58
N GLU A 152 -7.85 -2.50 14.73
CA GLU A 152 -6.75 -1.68 14.23
C GLU A 152 -6.57 -1.85 12.71
N PRO A 153 -6.01 -0.84 12.01
CA PRO A 153 -5.70 -0.97 10.60
C PRO A 153 -4.71 -2.12 10.33
N ALA A 154 -4.85 -2.78 9.20
CA ALA A 154 -4.09 -3.95 8.79
C ALA A 154 -2.56 -3.73 8.84
N TRP A 155 -2.11 -2.52 8.47
CA TRP A 155 -0.69 -2.17 8.51
C TRP A 155 -0.13 -2.03 9.94
N HIS A 156 -0.97 -1.65 10.92
CA HIS A 156 -0.60 -1.69 12.34
C HIS A 156 -0.46 -3.13 12.82
N THR A 157 -1.43 -4.00 12.48
CA THR A 157 -1.35 -5.44 12.81
C THR A 157 -0.07 -6.08 12.29
N ALA A 158 0.27 -5.80 11.03
CA ALA A 158 1.48 -6.28 10.39
C ALA A 158 2.76 -5.75 11.08
N ARG A 159 2.81 -4.45 11.39
CA ARG A 159 3.90 -3.84 12.16
C ARG A 159 4.07 -4.48 13.54
N ASN A 160 2.97 -4.73 14.24
CA ASN A 160 2.95 -5.36 15.56
C ASN A 160 3.36 -6.85 15.50
N ALA A 161 3.14 -7.53 14.37
CA ALA A 161 3.54 -8.93 14.18
C ALA A 161 5.06 -9.16 14.25
N THR A 162 5.86 -8.11 14.03
CA THR A 162 7.33 -8.17 14.06
C THR A 162 7.89 -8.46 15.46
N GLY A 163 7.14 -8.11 16.51
CA GLY A 163 7.60 -8.11 17.90
C GLY A 163 8.67 -7.06 18.19
N LEU A 164 8.91 -6.11 17.28
CA LEU A 164 9.80 -4.96 17.49
C LEU A 164 8.97 -3.73 17.91
N PRO A 165 9.56 -2.73 18.59
CA PRO A 165 8.91 -1.48 18.91
C PRO A 165 8.39 -0.81 17.64
N SER A 166 7.11 -0.49 17.67
CA SER A 166 6.34 -0.10 16.48
C SER A 166 6.78 1.26 15.90
N GLU A 167 7.33 2.13 16.76
CA GLU A 167 7.91 3.43 16.44
C GLU A 167 9.21 3.33 15.63
N ASN A 168 9.86 2.17 15.64
CA ASN A 168 11.09 1.94 14.91
C ASN A 168 10.86 1.29 13.54
N ILE A 169 9.61 1.06 13.13
CA ILE A 169 9.31 0.35 11.87
C ILE A 169 8.63 1.30 10.89
N ASP A 170 9.35 1.61 9.82
CA ASP A 170 8.86 2.41 8.72
C ASP A 170 8.39 1.53 7.58
N ILE A 171 7.09 1.62 7.24
CA ILE A 171 6.54 0.95 6.07
C ILE A 171 7.08 1.61 4.81
N LEU A 172 7.71 0.82 3.94
CA LEU A 172 8.33 1.32 2.72
C LEU A 172 7.50 1.01 1.48
N GLY A 173 6.82 -0.14 1.45
CA GLY A 173 6.07 -0.52 0.26
C GLY A 173 5.37 -1.88 0.34
N TRP A 174 4.75 -2.24 -0.78
CA TRP A 174 4.01 -3.50 -0.95
C TRP A 174 4.92 -4.54 -1.61
N ALA A 175 4.90 -5.77 -1.11
CA ALA A 175 5.59 -6.93 -1.68
C ALA A 175 4.63 -8.08 -2.05
N GLY A 176 3.32 -7.88 -1.88
CA GLY A 176 2.29 -8.81 -2.31
C GLY A 176 1.99 -8.71 -3.82
N SER A 177 0.90 -9.36 -4.24
CA SER A 177 0.50 -9.40 -5.65
C SER A 177 0.20 -8.00 -6.21
N ASP A 178 0.44 -7.79 -7.49
CA ASP A 178 0.09 -6.55 -8.18
C ASP A 178 -1.38 -6.50 -8.60
N GLU A 179 -2.00 -7.67 -8.77
CA GLU A 179 -3.42 -7.75 -9.09
C GLU A 179 -4.27 -7.42 -7.86
N ALA A 180 -5.23 -6.51 -8.03
CA ALA A 180 -6.07 -6.03 -6.93
C ALA A 180 -6.93 -7.14 -6.30
N ASN A 181 -7.27 -8.18 -7.08
CA ASN A 181 -8.11 -9.30 -6.65
C ASN A 181 -7.31 -10.56 -6.30
N ASP A 182 -5.97 -10.54 -6.47
CA ASP A 182 -5.10 -11.62 -6.03
C ASP A 182 -4.60 -11.33 -4.62
N TYR A 183 -5.26 -11.96 -3.65
CA TYR A 183 -4.87 -11.90 -2.26
C TYR A 183 -3.97 -13.08 -1.88
N SER A 184 -3.62 -14.01 -2.77
CA SER A 184 -2.78 -15.18 -2.41
C SER A 184 -1.43 -14.78 -1.78
N ARG A 185 -0.96 -13.56 -2.08
CA ARG A 185 0.29 -12.99 -1.57
C ARG A 185 0.02 -11.61 -0.97
N ASN A 186 -0.06 -11.56 0.36
CA ASN A 186 -0.24 -10.33 1.12
C ASN A 186 1.00 -10.04 1.93
N ALA A 187 1.87 -9.21 1.38
CA ALA A 187 3.11 -8.85 2.04
C ALA A 187 3.35 -7.36 1.95
N LEU A 188 3.70 -6.76 3.07
CA LEU A 188 4.29 -5.43 3.12
C LEU A 188 5.77 -5.55 3.47
N PHE A 189 6.54 -4.54 3.06
CA PHE A 189 7.94 -4.44 3.48
C PHE A 189 8.22 -3.10 4.14
N ALA A 190 9.11 -3.17 5.11
CA ALA A 190 9.44 -2.10 6.02
C ALA A 190 10.94 -2.09 6.30
N SER A 191 11.43 -1.00 6.88
CA SER A 191 12.80 -0.90 7.38
C SER A 191 12.78 -0.56 8.87
N LEU A 192 13.73 -1.14 9.59
CA LEU A 192 13.99 -0.81 10.98
C LEU A 192 14.82 0.47 11.05
N ASN A 193 14.25 1.50 11.66
CA ASN A 193 14.95 2.71 12.07
C ASN A 193 15.52 2.55 13.48
N GLY A 194 16.74 3.03 13.69
CA GLY A 194 17.42 2.96 14.99
C GLY A 194 18.33 1.74 15.15
N GLN A 195 18.88 1.57 16.35
CA GLN A 195 19.82 0.47 16.63
C GLN A 195 19.10 -0.87 16.65
N PRO A 196 19.66 -1.94 16.03
CA PRO A 196 19.03 -3.25 16.03
C PRO A 196 18.86 -3.77 17.45
N LEU A 197 17.63 -4.09 17.82
CA LEU A 197 17.31 -4.76 19.06
C LEU A 197 17.76 -6.22 18.93
N THR A 198 18.98 -6.49 19.39
CA THR A 198 19.69 -7.79 19.38
C THR A 198 20.06 -8.33 17.98
N SER A 199 21.33 -8.70 17.81
CA SER A 199 21.91 -9.16 16.53
C SER A 199 21.28 -10.43 15.97
N ASP A 200 20.68 -11.27 16.81
CA ASP A 200 20.33 -12.65 16.46
C ASP A 200 18.99 -12.77 15.73
N ALA A 201 18.23 -11.68 15.65
CA ALA A 201 16.93 -11.65 14.99
C ALA A 201 17.02 -11.42 13.47
N PHE A 202 18.10 -10.79 12.99
CA PHE A 202 18.27 -10.39 11.59
C PHE A 202 19.32 -11.25 10.90
N VAL A 203 18.95 -11.80 9.75
CA VAL A 203 19.79 -12.71 8.96
C VAL A 203 20.05 -12.08 7.60
N ALA A 204 21.22 -12.33 6.99
CA ALA A 204 21.52 -11.82 5.64
C ALA A 204 20.42 -12.22 4.66
N THR A 205 20.04 -11.35 3.72
CA THR A 205 18.89 -11.59 2.81
C THR A 205 19.01 -12.88 2.01
N ASP A 206 20.21 -13.19 1.50
CA ASP A 206 20.47 -14.40 0.72
C ASP A 206 20.36 -15.67 1.58
N GLU A 207 20.85 -15.58 2.82
CA GLU A 207 20.74 -16.66 3.79
C GLU A 207 19.28 -16.85 4.22
N ALA A 208 18.51 -15.78 4.42
CA ALA A 208 17.09 -15.86 4.74
C ALA A 208 16.29 -16.52 3.62
N LEU A 209 16.56 -16.22 2.34
CA LEU A 209 15.92 -16.90 1.21
C LEU A 209 16.11 -18.42 1.24
N ASN A 210 17.29 -18.88 1.69
CA ASN A 210 17.58 -20.31 1.83
C ASN A 210 16.96 -20.93 3.10
N ARG A 211 16.82 -20.16 4.18
CA ARG A 211 16.27 -20.63 5.46
C ARG A 211 14.74 -20.68 5.49
N LEU A 212 14.06 -19.76 4.80
CA LEU A 212 12.60 -19.70 4.75
C LEU A 212 12.01 -21.01 4.23
N THR A 213 11.04 -21.57 4.94
CA THR A 213 10.48 -22.89 4.62
C THR A 213 9.37 -22.84 3.58
N ASP A 214 8.56 -21.78 3.58
CA ASP A 214 7.42 -21.58 2.68
C ASP A 214 7.83 -20.75 1.45
N GLU A 215 7.39 -21.17 0.25
CA GLU A 215 7.69 -20.45 -1.00
C GLU A 215 7.01 -19.06 -1.05
N ASN A 216 5.83 -18.89 -0.47
CA ASN A 216 5.16 -17.59 -0.40
C ASN A 216 6.02 -16.56 0.34
N HIS A 217 6.74 -17.00 1.37
CA HIS A 217 7.65 -16.15 2.13
C HIS A 217 8.88 -15.78 1.29
N ARG A 218 9.43 -16.75 0.53
CA ARG A 218 10.56 -16.49 -0.37
C ARG A 218 10.17 -15.51 -1.47
N VAL A 219 8.99 -15.69 -2.07
CA VAL A 219 8.46 -14.77 -3.08
C VAL A 219 8.26 -13.37 -2.51
N ALA A 220 7.64 -13.24 -1.33
CA ALA A 220 7.48 -11.95 -0.65
C ALA A 220 8.84 -11.26 -0.41
N LEU A 221 9.85 -12.01 0.07
CA LEU A 221 11.19 -11.48 0.28
C LEU A 221 11.88 -11.06 -1.03
N ARG A 222 11.82 -11.88 -2.09
CA ARG A 222 12.38 -11.53 -3.42
C ARG A 222 11.74 -10.26 -3.98
N THR A 223 10.41 -10.16 -3.92
CA THR A 223 9.67 -8.97 -4.38
C THR A 223 10.05 -7.74 -3.56
N ALA A 224 10.16 -7.88 -2.24
CA ALA A 224 10.57 -6.79 -1.36
C ALA A 224 11.99 -6.30 -1.68
N ILE A 225 12.95 -7.20 -1.92
CA ILE A 225 14.32 -6.84 -2.32
C ILE A 225 14.32 -6.07 -3.64
N ALA A 226 13.61 -6.56 -4.65
CA ALA A 226 13.53 -5.92 -5.97
C ALA A 226 12.91 -4.52 -5.92
N ARG A 227 11.93 -4.30 -5.03
CA ARG A 227 11.24 -3.01 -4.86
C ARG A 227 11.98 -2.05 -3.94
N ALA A 228 12.71 -2.56 -2.96
CA ALA A 228 13.49 -1.75 -2.03
C ALA A 228 14.76 -1.19 -2.68
N ASN A 229 15.36 -1.89 -3.65
CA ASN A 229 16.52 -1.42 -4.40
C ASN A 229 16.12 -1.14 -5.85
N PRO A 230 15.50 0.01 -6.18
CA PRO A 230 15.29 0.34 -7.57
C PRO A 230 16.67 0.35 -8.25
N LEU A 231 16.82 -0.43 -9.32
CA LEU A 231 17.94 -0.29 -10.26
C LEU A 231 18.16 1.21 -10.51
N PRO A 232 19.41 1.71 -10.60
CA PRO A 232 19.62 3.09 -10.96
C PRO A 232 18.82 3.35 -12.24
N GLN A 233 17.86 4.27 -12.15
CA GLN A 233 17.10 4.69 -13.32
C GLN A 233 18.14 5.07 -14.37
N SER A 234 18.19 4.35 -15.49
CA SER A 234 18.88 4.85 -16.67
C SER A 234 18.29 6.23 -16.92
N THR A 235 19.09 7.27 -16.66
CA THR A 235 18.77 8.66 -16.96
C THR A 235 18.21 8.76 -18.38
N PRO A 236 17.23 9.67 -18.62
CA PRO A 236 16.52 9.77 -19.88
C PRO A 236 17.43 9.94 -21.10
#